data_AF-A0A9P6V122-F1
#
_entry.id   AF-A0A9P6V122-F1
#
_cell.length_a   1.000
_cell.length_b   1.000
_cell.length_c   1.000
_cell.angle_alpha   90.00
_cell.angle_beta   90.00
_cell.angle_gamma   90.00
#
_symmetry.space_group_name_H-M   'P 1'
#
loop_
_entity.id
_entity.type
_entity.pdbx_description
1 polymer ?
#
loop_
_entity_poly.entity_id
_entity_poly.type
_entity_poly.pdbx_seq_one_letter_code
_entity_poly.pdbx_strand_id
1 'polypeptide(L)'
;VNREVWPDMNDISWTSMKLLASEIGGDPYAEISYHANRAATTEAFAAAGITCSNVTHAGHHSGAKEAGRLDIKEEDIRDGGRWIQGTGKMQQFYLQKVPTKFALQIAGFRTKPFHLRRNEVAPSLDLQRLIFPFIESLIGKPDSQENENWRKECDDEMNEVDPHNHEGLEGVLPPVYVKPSKSNPAKAPIYRKHSNIKFVLRFLLRLRRVILQDAAAYLYLKSIYHYESPLLERLPNVFGSKAFEDFQKDIA
;
A
#
# COMPACT_ATOMS: atom_id res chain seq x y z
N VAL A 1 18.02 1.55 -14.36
CA VAL A 1 16.71 0.85 -14.24
C VAL A 1 15.68 1.73 -14.95
N ASN A 2 15.53 1.50 -16.25
CA ASN A 2 14.54 2.16 -17.11
C ASN A 2 13.51 1.10 -17.47
N ARG A 3 12.23 1.22 -17.08
CA ARG A 3 11.10 0.72 -17.90
C ARG A 3 9.84 1.55 -17.71
N GLU A 4 9.53 1.99 -16.49
CA GLU A 4 8.36 2.82 -16.23
C GLU A 4 8.78 4.14 -15.56
N VAL A 5 8.39 5.25 -16.18
CA VAL A 5 8.63 6.59 -15.66
C VAL A 5 7.58 6.87 -14.58
N TRP A 6 8.01 7.47 -13.47
CA TRP A 6 7.06 7.91 -12.45
C TRP A 6 6.04 8.87 -13.07
N PRO A 7 4.73 8.73 -12.80
CA PRO A 7 3.73 9.58 -13.43
C PRO A 7 3.95 11.04 -13.03
N ASP A 8 3.67 11.97 -13.94
CA ASP A 8 3.59 13.39 -13.59
C ASP A 8 2.40 13.61 -12.65
N MET A 9 2.69 13.78 -11.37
CA MET A 9 1.65 13.93 -10.35
C MET A 9 0.93 15.28 -10.39
N ASN A 10 1.39 16.21 -11.24
CA ASN A 10 0.67 17.44 -11.57
C ASN A 10 -0.45 17.19 -12.58
N ASP A 11 -0.36 16.13 -13.39
CA ASP A 11 -1.42 15.72 -14.31
C ASP A 11 -2.33 14.68 -13.67
N ILE A 12 -3.59 15.04 -13.44
CA ILE A 12 -4.60 14.17 -12.85
C ILE A 12 -4.79 12.80 -13.55
N SER A 13 -4.34 12.65 -14.79
CA SER A 13 -4.32 11.34 -15.47
C SER A 13 -3.68 10.25 -14.61
N TRP A 14 -2.67 10.57 -13.78
CA TRP A 14 -2.02 9.63 -12.86
C TRP A 14 -3.00 8.88 -11.95
N THR A 15 -4.14 9.49 -11.60
CA THR A 15 -5.16 8.87 -10.75
C THR A 15 -5.85 7.67 -11.39
N SER A 16 -5.72 7.51 -12.71
CA SER A 16 -6.25 6.37 -13.45
C SER A 16 -5.23 5.24 -13.62
N MET A 17 -3.98 5.47 -13.22
CA MET A 17 -2.91 4.47 -13.27
C MET A 17 -3.27 3.26 -12.42
N LYS A 18 -3.01 2.06 -12.94
CA LYS A 18 -3.26 0.82 -12.21
C LYS A 18 -2.13 0.55 -11.24
N LEU A 19 -2.46 -0.03 -10.08
CA LEU A 19 -1.48 -0.39 -9.06
C LEU A 19 -0.52 -1.49 -9.56
N LEU A 20 -1.03 -2.42 -10.36
CA LEU A 20 -0.26 -3.47 -11.00
C LEU A 20 -0.38 -3.29 -12.52
N ALA A 21 0.76 -3.10 -13.19
CA ALA A 21 0.81 -3.05 -14.64
C ALA A 21 0.50 -4.44 -15.24
N SER A 22 -0.16 -4.47 -16.40
CA SER A 22 -0.43 -5.71 -17.13
C SER A 22 0.85 -6.38 -17.63
N GLU A 23 1.82 -5.57 -18.06
CA GLU A 23 3.09 -5.99 -18.63
C GLU A 23 4.19 -5.01 -18.20
N ILE A 24 5.42 -5.51 -18.02
CA ILE A 24 6.55 -4.67 -17.60
C ILE A 24 6.91 -3.69 -18.73
N GLY A 25 6.77 -2.40 -18.48
CA GLY A 25 6.98 -1.36 -19.50
C GLY A 25 5.83 -1.26 -20.50
N GLY A 26 4.68 -1.86 -20.20
CA GLY A 26 3.44 -1.73 -20.96
C GLY A 26 2.68 -0.45 -20.65
N ASP A 27 1.40 -0.40 -21.04
CA ASP A 27 0.51 0.71 -20.70
C ASP A 27 0.18 0.70 -19.20
N PRO A 28 0.58 1.72 -18.42
CA PRO A 28 0.34 1.78 -16.97
C PRO A 28 -1.14 1.99 -16.61
N TYR A 29 -2.00 2.29 -17.59
CA TYR A 29 -3.45 2.44 -17.43
C TYR A 29 -4.22 1.16 -17.75
N ALA A 30 -3.58 0.18 -18.39
CA ALA A 30 -4.19 -1.09 -18.74
C ALA A 30 -4.36 -1.99 -17.51
N GLU A 31 -5.55 -2.57 -17.37
CA GLU A 31 -5.83 -3.55 -16.32
C GLU A 31 -5.26 -4.93 -16.68
N ILE A 32 -4.80 -5.68 -15.67
CA ILE A 32 -4.46 -7.09 -15.84
C ILE A 32 -5.71 -7.83 -16.32
N SER A 33 -5.61 -8.51 -17.45
CA SER A 33 -6.74 -9.27 -17.98
C SER A 33 -7.19 -10.38 -17.03
N TYR A 34 -8.49 -10.66 -17.03
CA TYR A 34 -9.06 -11.75 -16.22
C TYR A 34 -8.36 -13.09 -16.47
N HIS A 35 -8.05 -13.40 -17.74
CA HIS A 35 -7.36 -14.63 -18.13
C HIS A 35 -5.94 -14.71 -17.58
N ALA A 36 -5.18 -13.62 -17.64
CA ALA A 36 -3.83 -13.57 -17.10
C ALA A 36 -3.82 -13.76 -15.58
N ASN A 37 -4.70 -13.05 -14.85
CA ASN A 37 -4.84 -13.21 -13.40
C ASN A 37 -5.24 -14.66 -13.02
N ARG A 38 -6.24 -15.23 -13.72
CA ARG A 38 -6.68 -16.61 -13.48
C ARG A 38 -5.56 -17.61 -13.74
N ALA A 39 -4.79 -17.45 -14.81
CA ALA A 39 -3.68 -18.33 -15.14
C ALA A 39 -2.60 -18.29 -14.04
N ALA A 40 -2.13 -17.10 -13.68
CA ALA A 40 -1.12 -16.93 -12.64
C ALA A 40 -1.58 -17.48 -11.27
N THR A 41 -2.83 -17.24 -10.89
CA THR A 41 -3.38 -17.78 -9.63
C THR A 41 -3.49 -19.31 -9.66
N THR A 42 -3.90 -19.88 -10.81
CA THR A 42 -4.01 -21.34 -10.95
C THR A 42 -2.64 -22.00 -10.85
N GLU A 43 -1.62 -21.41 -11.48
CA GLU A 43 -0.24 -21.88 -11.39
C GLU A 43 0.29 -21.83 -9.95
N ALA A 44 0.07 -20.71 -9.25
CA ALA A 44 0.45 -20.56 -7.84
C ALA A 44 -0.24 -21.61 -6.95
N PHE A 45 -1.53 -21.88 -7.17
CA PHE A 45 -2.26 -22.92 -6.42
C PHE A 45 -1.73 -24.31 -6.72
N ALA A 46 -1.48 -24.64 -7.99
CA ALA A 46 -0.92 -25.93 -8.37
C ALA A 46 0.47 -26.16 -7.75
N ALA A 47 1.34 -25.15 -7.76
CA ALA A 47 2.66 -25.21 -7.13
C ALA A 47 2.57 -25.44 -5.60
N ALA A 48 1.52 -24.91 -4.96
CA ALA A 48 1.24 -25.12 -3.54
C ALA A 48 0.45 -26.42 -3.24
N GLY A 49 0.12 -27.24 -4.25
CA GLY A 49 -0.70 -28.45 -4.10
C GLY A 49 -2.17 -28.17 -3.76
N ILE A 50 -2.67 -26.97 -4.04
CA ILE A 50 -4.04 -26.54 -3.74
C ILE A 50 -4.93 -26.75 -4.96
N THR A 51 -6.07 -27.42 -4.77
CA THR A 51 -7.11 -27.55 -5.81
C THR A 51 -8.24 -26.53 -5.56
N CYS A 52 -8.64 -25.82 -6.61
CA CYS A 52 -9.72 -24.84 -6.53
C CYS A 52 -10.57 -24.84 -7.80
N SER A 53 -11.89 -25.00 -7.64
CA SER A 53 -12.84 -24.93 -8.75
C SER A 53 -13.11 -23.49 -9.22
N ASN A 54 -13.13 -22.53 -8.28
CA ASN A 54 -13.44 -21.13 -8.52
C ASN A 54 -12.26 -20.23 -8.18
N VAL A 55 -11.15 -20.39 -8.92
CA VAL A 55 -9.85 -19.74 -8.66
C VAL A 55 -9.95 -18.23 -8.41
N THR A 56 -10.72 -17.52 -9.23
CA THR A 56 -10.84 -16.04 -9.16
C THR A 56 -11.70 -15.54 -8.00
N HIS A 57 -12.52 -16.41 -7.41
CA HIS A 57 -13.31 -16.12 -6.21
C HIS A 57 -12.70 -16.72 -4.94
N ALA A 58 -11.61 -17.48 -5.07
CA ALA A 58 -10.99 -18.20 -3.97
C ALA A 58 -10.62 -17.26 -2.82
N GLY A 59 -10.07 -16.07 -3.11
CA GLY A 59 -9.71 -15.07 -2.12
C GLY A 59 -10.91 -14.54 -1.32
N HIS A 60 -12.03 -14.25 -1.98
CA HIS A 60 -13.24 -13.76 -1.30
C HIS A 60 -13.84 -14.83 -0.38
N HIS A 61 -13.94 -16.07 -0.88
CA HIS A 61 -14.53 -17.16 -0.10
C HIS A 61 -13.64 -17.58 1.08
N SER A 62 -12.34 -17.70 0.84
CA SER A 62 -11.37 -18.03 1.88
C SER A 62 -11.29 -16.92 2.93
N GLY A 63 -11.25 -15.65 2.52
CA GLY A 63 -11.23 -14.52 3.44
C GLY A 63 -12.46 -14.46 4.35
N ALA A 64 -13.66 -14.69 3.81
CA ALA A 64 -14.89 -14.73 4.61
C ALA A 64 -14.92 -15.92 5.59
N LYS A 65 -14.49 -17.11 5.13
CA LYS A 65 -14.39 -18.29 5.99
C LYS A 65 -13.36 -18.12 7.10
N GLU A 66 -12.20 -17.56 6.77
CA GLU A 66 -11.16 -17.27 7.74
C GLU A 66 -11.66 -16.24 8.75
N ALA A 67 -12.32 -15.16 8.31
CA ALA A 67 -12.92 -14.19 9.21
C ALA A 67 -13.93 -14.82 10.18
N GLY A 68 -14.76 -15.75 9.69
CA GLY A 68 -15.65 -16.55 10.54
C GLY A 68 -14.89 -17.42 11.55
N ARG A 69 -13.81 -18.09 11.11
CA ARG A 69 -12.91 -18.87 12.00
C ARG A 69 -12.23 -17.99 13.05
N LEU A 70 -11.97 -16.72 12.73
CA LEU A 70 -11.37 -15.76 13.63
C LEU A 70 -12.40 -15.08 14.56
N ASP A 71 -13.67 -15.50 14.54
CA ASP A 71 -14.79 -14.92 15.30
C ASP A 71 -14.97 -13.41 15.05
N ILE A 72 -14.66 -12.96 13.83
CA ILE A 72 -14.94 -11.59 13.41
C ILE A 72 -16.45 -11.46 13.24
N LYS A 73 -17.04 -10.37 13.78
CA LYS A 73 -18.47 -10.14 13.67
C LYS A 73 -18.89 -10.03 12.20
N GLU A 74 -20.05 -10.58 11.87
CA GLU A 74 -20.60 -10.53 10.51
C GLU A 74 -20.71 -9.09 9.97
N GLU A 75 -21.06 -8.11 10.83
CA GLU A 75 -21.09 -6.70 10.46
C GLU A 75 -19.74 -6.19 9.93
N ASP A 76 -18.64 -6.55 10.61
CA ASP A 76 -17.28 -6.17 10.23
C ASP A 76 -16.83 -6.92 8.96
N ILE A 77 -17.23 -8.18 8.79
CA ILE A 77 -16.99 -8.98 7.57
C ILE A 77 -17.70 -8.37 6.37
N ARG A 78 -18.97 -8.00 6.55
CA ARG A 78 -19.81 -7.40 5.51
C ARG A 78 -19.26 -6.04 5.08
N ASP A 79 -18.80 -5.25 6.04
CA ASP A 79 -18.15 -3.96 5.77
C ASP A 79 -16.81 -4.15 5.03
N GLY A 80 -16.00 -5.14 5.44
CA GLY A 80 -14.76 -5.54 4.76
C GLY A 80 -14.96 -6.00 3.31
N GLY A 81 -15.96 -6.85 3.08
CA GLY A 81 -16.34 -7.34 1.75
C GLY A 81 -17.14 -6.35 0.90
N ARG A 82 -17.47 -5.17 1.46
CA ARG A 82 -18.37 -4.17 0.85
C ARG A 82 -19.70 -4.77 0.40
N TRP A 83 -20.25 -5.72 1.14
CA TRP A 83 -21.56 -6.34 0.89
C TRP A 83 -22.67 -5.45 1.44
N ILE A 84 -22.70 -4.19 0.99
CA ILE A 84 -23.64 -3.15 1.40
C ILE A 84 -24.96 -3.18 0.59
N GLN A 85 -25.18 -4.21 -0.22
CA GLN A 85 -26.43 -4.37 -0.96
C GLN A 85 -27.55 -4.74 0.04
N GLY A 86 -28.64 -3.96 0.05
CA GLY A 86 -29.77 -4.19 0.95
C GLY A 86 -29.68 -3.53 2.34
N THR A 87 -28.56 -2.89 2.70
CA THR A 87 -28.38 -2.23 4.01
C THR A 87 -28.92 -0.79 4.07
N GLY A 88 -29.59 -0.32 3.01
CA GLY A 88 -30.14 1.03 2.91
C GLY A 88 -29.13 2.10 2.45
N LYS A 89 -29.65 3.24 1.97
CA LYS A 89 -28.84 4.35 1.42
C LYS A 89 -27.90 4.97 2.47
N MET A 90 -28.24 4.88 3.75
CA MET A 90 -27.43 5.41 4.86
C MET A 90 -26.07 4.71 4.96
N GLN A 91 -26.05 3.38 5.08
CA GLN A 91 -24.80 2.60 5.04
C GLN A 91 -24.04 2.76 3.73
N GLN A 92 -24.74 2.86 2.60
CA GLN A 92 -24.10 2.93 1.28
C GLN A 92 -23.38 4.25 0.99
N PHE A 93 -23.92 5.39 1.45
CA PHE A 93 -23.39 6.71 1.07
C PHE A 93 -22.84 7.53 2.23
N TYR A 94 -23.34 7.34 3.45
CA TYR A 94 -23.06 8.24 4.57
C TYR A 94 -22.22 7.61 5.68
N LEU A 95 -22.28 6.28 5.84
CA LEU A 95 -21.53 5.57 6.88
C LEU A 95 -20.41 4.69 6.31
N GLN A 96 -19.86 5.03 5.14
CA GLN A 96 -18.70 4.32 4.61
C GLN A 96 -17.50 4.53 5.54
N LYS A 97 -17.20 3.50 6.34
CA LYS A 97 -16.01 3.46 7.18
C LYS A 97 -14.94 2.61 6.49
N VAL A 98 -13.68 2.98 6.66
CA VAL A 98 -12.57 2.06 6.32
C VAL A 98 -12.71 0.86 7.26
N PRO A 99 -12.75 -0.39 6.76
CA PRO A 99 -12.97 -1.59 7.56
C PRO A 99 -11.70 -1.97 8.35
N THR A 100 -11.16 -1.03 9.13
CA THR A 100 -9.89 -1.15 9.84
C THR A 100 -9.91 -2.32 10.82
N LYS A 101 -11.03 -2.53 11.51
CA LYS A 101 -11.18 -3.64 12.47
C LYS A 101 -11.10 -5.00 11.77
N PHE A 102 -11.84 -5.17 10.67
CA PHE A 102 -11.75 -6.36 9.83
C PHE A 102 -10.32 -6.58 9.31
N ALA A 103 -9.69 -5.54 8.76
CA ALA A 103 -8.33 -5.61 8.21
C ALA A 103 -7.30 -6.02 9.28
N LEU A 104 -7.35 -5.42 10.48
CA LEU A 104 -6.47 -5.76 11.59
C LEU A 104 -6.68 -7.20 12.06
N GLN A 105 -7.94 -7.62 12.25
CA GLN A 105 -8.24 -8.96 12.75
C GLN A 105 -7.86 -10.06 11.76
N ILE A 106 -8.11 -9.87 10.46
CA ILE A 106 -7.65 -10.78 9.39
C ILE A 106 -6.12 -10.84 9.33
N ALA A 107 -5.43 -9.73 9.58
CA ALA A 107 -3.98 -9.68 9.67
C ALA A 107 -3.41 -10.24 10.99
N GLY A 108 -4.26 -10.78 11.88
CA GLY A 108 -3.86 -11.39 13.16
C GLY A 108 -3.74 -10.40 14.33
N PHE A 109 -3.98 -9.12 14.12
CA PHE A 109 -3.93 -8.06 15.14
C PHE A 109 -5.25 -7.98 15.92
N ARG A 110 -5.48 -8.93 16.83
CA ARG A 110 -6.74 -9.06 17.57
C ARG A 110 -6.80 -8.24 18.86
N THR A 111 -5.70 -8.20 19.60
CA THR A 111 -5.60 -7.56 20.92
C THR A 111 -4.49 -6.54 20.92
N LYS A 112 -4.76 -5.37 21.50
CA LYS A 112 -3.74 -4.34 21.73
C LYS A 112 -2.90 -4.70 22.97
N PRO A 113 -1.63 -4.25 23.05
CA PRO A 113 -0.91 -3.49 22.03
C PRO A 113 -0.52 -4.35 20.82
N PHE A 114 -0.55 -3.75 19.63
CA PHE A 114 -0.03 -4.41 18.43
C PHE A 114 1.49 -4.29 18.42
N HIS A 115 2.17 -5.44 18.45
CA HIS A 115 3.62 -5.48 18.35
C HIS A 115 4.02 -5.99 16.96
N LEU A 116 4.86 -5.21 16.29
CA LEU A 116 5.50 -5.58 15.02
C LEU A 116 6.99 -5.61 15.27
N ARG A 117 7.62 -6.80 15.27
CA ARG A 117 9.07 -6.95 15.50
C ARG A 117 9.89 -6.04 14.59
N ARG A 118 9.49 -5.92 13.31
CA ARG A 118 10.16 -5.02 12.36
C ARG A 118 10.20 -3.56 12.82
N ASN A 119 9.29 -3.10 13.69
CA ASN A 119 9.27 -1.72 14.16
C ASN A 119 10.29 -1.42 15.26
N GLU A 120 10.97 -2.43 15.81
CA GLU A 120 11.98 -2.26 16.87
C GLU A 120 13.21 -1.47 16.41
N VAL A 121 13.57 -1.61 15.13
CA VAL A 121 14.69 -0.88 14.52
C VAL A 121 14.16 0.01 13.40
N ALA A 122 14.46 1.31 13.50
CA ALA A 122 14.11 2.28 12.49
C ALA A 122 15.29 2.48 11.52
N PRO A 123 15.08 2.42 10.19
CA PRO A 123 16.11 2.78 9.23
C PRO A 123 16.43 4.28 9.32
N SER A 124 17.70 4.65 9.11
CA SER A 124 18.09 6.07 9.09
C SER A 124 17.39 6.84 7.97
N LEU A 125 17.20 8.15 8.17
CA LEU A 125 16.57 9.02 7.15
C LEU A 125 17.31 8.95 5.81
N ASP A 126 18.64 8.90 5.83
CA ASP A 126 19.44 8.83 4.62
C ASP A 126 19.22 7.52 3.86
N LEU A 127 19.10 6.40 4.57
CA LEU A 127 18.75 5.11 3.97
C LEU A 127 17.32 5.11 3.42
N GLN A 128 16.36 5.70 4.15
CA GLN A 128 14.97 5.86 3.70
C GLN A 128 14.89 6.66 2.39
N ARG A 129 15.64 7.77 2.28
CA ARG A 129 15.67 8.64 1.08
C ARG A 129 16.20 7.96 -0.18
N LEU A 130 16.92 6.83 -0.06
CA LEU A 130 17.34 6.04 -1.22
C LEU A 130 16.15 5.35 -1.93
N ILE A 131 15.03 5.14 -1.24
CA ILE A 131 13.80 4.58 -1.81
C ILE A 131 12.90 5.74 -2.24
N PHE A 132 12.45 5.79 -3.50
CA PHE A 132 11.66 6.91 -4.04
C PHE A 132 12.31 8.30 -3.85
N PRO A 133 13.55 8.54 -4.32
CA PRO A 133 14.32 9.76 -4.02
C PRO A 133 13.71 11.07 -4.57
N PHE A 134 12.68 10.98 -5.41
CA PHE A 134 12.04 12.14 -6.03
C PHE A 134 11.04 12.85 -5.10
N ILE A 135 10.55 12.21 -4.03
CA ILE A 135 9.40 12.69 -3.24
C ILE A 135 9.62 14.10 -2.68
N GLU A 136 10.79 14.37 -2.11
CA GLU A 136 11.17 15.64 -1.49
C GLU A 136 11.22 16.80 -2.51
N SER A 137 11.40 16.48 -3.79
CA SER A 137 11.50 17.47 -4.87
C SER A 137 10.17 17.76 -5.57
N LEU A 138 9.10 17.02 -5.26
CA LEU A 138 7.83 17.13 -5.98
C LEU A 138 6.97 18.35 -5.60
N ILE A 139 7.14 18.88 -4.39
CA ILE A 139 6.29 19.97 -3.87
C ILE A 139 7.14 21.20 -3.60
N GLY A 140 6.69 22.34 -4.11
CA GLY A 140 7.41 23.62 -4.06
C GLY A 140 8.60 23.67 -5.00
N LYS A 141 9.05 24.88 -5.33
CA LYS A 141 10.32 25.07 -6.05
C LYS A 141 11.49 24.77 -5.10
N PRO A 142 12.64 24.29 -5.61
CA PRO A 142 13.86 24.19 -4.81
C PRO A 142 14.13 25.51 -4.07
N ASP A 143 14.51 25.41 -2.79
CA ASP A 143 14.83 26.53 -1.91
C ASP A 143 13.67 27.52 -1.64
N SER A 144 12.43 27.12 -1.93
CA SER A 144 11.24 27.87 -1.51
C SER A 144 10.77 27.43 -0.12
N GLN A 145 10.12 28.35 0.62
CA GLN A 145 9.50 28.03 1.91
C GLN A 145 8.53 26.85 1.82
N GLU A 146 7.82 26.71 0.69
CA GLU A 146 6.92 25.58 0.45
C GLU A 146 7.67 24.25 0.38
N ASN A 147 8.81 24.22 -0.32
CA ASN A 147 9.64 23.01 -0.40
C ASN A 147 10.31 22.69 0.95
N GLU A 148 10.80 23.69 1.67
CA GLU A 148 11.37 23.49 3.01
C GLU A 148 10.33 22.91 3.98
N ASN A 149 9.11 23.45 3.98
CA ASN A 149 8.00 22.92 4.77
C ASN A 149 7.66 21.48 4.37
N TRP A 150 7.66 21.17 3.08
CA TRP A 150 7.44 19.82 2.59
C TRP A 150 8.54 18.85 3.00
N ARG A 151 9.82 19.24 2.89
CA ARG A 151 10.95 18.40 3.33
C ARG A 151 10.88 18.12 4.82
N LYS A 152 10.49 19.12 5.63
CA LYS A 152 10.22 18.92 7.05
C LYS A 152 9.07 17.94 7.27
N GLU A 153 7.97 18.07 6.54
CA GLU A 153 6.84 17.13 6.58
C GLU A 153 7.27 15.70 6.20
N CYS A 154 8.15 15.53 5.21
CA CYS A 154 8.72 14.24 4.86
C CYS A 154 9.55 13.64 5.99
N ASP A 155 10.41 14.44 6.62
CA ASP A 155 11.25 14.00 7.72
C ASP A 155 10.42 13.64 8.95
N ASP A 156 9.40 14.45 9.26
CA ASP A 156 8.45 14.19 10.34
C ASP A 156 7.73 12.85 10.07
N GLU A 157 7.20 12.60 8.86
CA GLU A 157 6.53 11.33 8.50
C GLU A 157 7.48 10.11 8.49
N MET A 158 8.77 10.29 8.19
CA MET A 158 9.77 9.20 8.23
C MET A 158 10.24 8.89 9.66
N ASN A 159 10.22 9.87 10.56
CA ASN A 159 10.60 9.73 11.97
C ASN A 159 9.43 9.29 12.86
N GLU A 160 8.22 9.72 12.54
CA GLU A 160 7.03 9.45 13.35
C GLU A 160 6.64 7.97 13.23
N VAL A 161 6.93 7.18 14.27
CA VAL A 161 6.10 6.00 14.60
C VAL A 161 6.04 5.81 16.11
N ASP A 162 5.01 6.34 16.73
CA ASP A 162 4.39 5.66 17.87
C ASP A 162 3.24 4.79 17.31
N PRO A 163 3.37 3.46 17.27
CA PRO A 163 2.31 2.57 16.79
C PRO A 163 1.06 2.56 17.70
N HIS A 164 1.11 3.25 18.84
CA HIS A 164 0.04 3.43 19.80
C HIS A 164 -0.58 4.83 19.79
N ASN A 165 0.04 5.79 19.09
CA ASN A 165 -0.57 7.10 18.90
C ASN A 165 -1.63 7.03 17.79
N HIS A 166 -2.89 7.09 18.20
CA HIS A 166 -4.04 7.13 17.31
C HIS A 166 -4.64 8.53 17.15
N GLU A 167 -4.05 9.56 17.79
CA GLU A 167 -4.49 10.94 17.61
C GLU A 167 -4.30 11.35 16.14
N GLY A 168 -5.34 11.92 15.52
CA GLY A 168 -5.26 12.45 14.16
C GLY A 168 -5.49 11.45 13.01
N LEU A 169 -5.75 10.16 13.26
CA LEU A 169 -6.06 9.19 12.19
C LEU A 169 -7.31 9.57 11.37
N GLU A 170 -8.26 10.31 11.96
CA GLU A 170 -9.44 10.83 11.26
C GLU A 170 -9.09 11.90 10.20
N GLY A 171 -7.98 12.61 10.36
CA GLY A 171 -7.48 13.60 9.39
C GLY A 171 -6.68 12.99 8.23
N VAL A 172 -6.33 11.70 8.31
CA VAL A 172 -5.54 10.98 7.30
C VAL A 172 -6.43 10.24 6.29
N LEU A 173 -7.74 10.14 6.57
CA LEU A 173 -8.66 9.45 5.67
C LEU A 173 -8.82 10.21 4.36
N PRO A 174 -8.65 9.56 3.19
CA PRO A 174 -8.99 10.20 1.93
C PRO A 174 -10.48 10.56 1.95
N PRO A 175 -10.88 11.69 1.32
CA PRO A 175 -12.28 12.02 1.14
C PRO A 175 -13.02 10.83 0.52
N VAL A 176 -14.24 10.58 1.02
CA VAL A 176 -15.09 9.46 0.61
C VAL A 176 -15.18 9.41 -0.92
N TYR A 177 -14.77 8.30 -1.53
CA TYR A 177 -14.90 8.10 -2.97
C TYR A 177 -16.38 8.03 -3.35
N VAL A 178 -16.88 9.07 -4.00
CA VAL A 178 -18.23 9.10 -4.57
C VAL A 178 -18.14 8.59 -6.01
N LYS A 179 -18.72 7.42 -6.26
CA LYS A 179 -18.80 6.86 -7.62
C LYS A 179 -19.57 7.85 -8.51
N PRO A 180 -19.04 8.24 -9.69
CA PRO A 180 -19.73 9.15 -10.58
C PRO A 180 -21.10 8.58 -10.96
N SER A 181 -22.16 9.35 -10.71
CA SER A 181 -23.49 9.05 -11.24
C SER A 181 -23.41 9.05 -12.77
N LYS A 182 -23.98 8.02 -13.43
CA LYS A 182 -24.13 7.95 -14.89
C LYS A 182 -25.04 9.05 -15.47
N SER A 183 -25.60 9.93 -14.64
CA SER A 183 -26.48 11.02 -15.07
C SER A 183 -25.78 12.38 -14.97
N ASN A 184 -25.68 13.02 -16.14
CA ASN A 184 -25.24 14.38 -16.44
C ASN A 184 -23.82 14.81 -15.98
N PRO A 185 -22.84 14.92 -16.93
CA PRO A 185 -21.50 15.45 -16.64
C PRO A 185 -21.49 16.90 -16.15
N ALA A 186 -22.60 17.64 -16.31
CA ALA A 186 -22.75 19.01 -15.84
C ALA A 186 -23.08 19.15 -14.32
N LYS A 187 -23.40 18.04 -13.63
CA LYS A 187 -23.72 18.02 -12.18
C LYS A 187 -22.79 17.10 -11.37
N ALA A 188 -21.55 16.89 -11.85
CA ALA A 188 -20.54 16.26 -11.02
C ALA A 188 -20.36 17.11 -9.75
N PRO A 189 -20.41 16.51 -8.55
CA PRO A 189 -20.25 17.28 -7.32
C PRO A 189 -18.93 18.05 -7.34
N ILE A 190 -18.95 19.24 -6.74
CA ILE A 190 -17.89 20.26 -6.67
C ILE A 190 -16.60 19.74 -5.98
N TYR A 191 -16.56 18.46 -5.57
CA TYR A 191 -15.32 17.72 -5.33
C TYR A 191 -14.59 17.45 -6.65
N ARG A 192 -14.33 18.50 -7.43
CA ARG A 192 -13.28 18.49 -8.43
C ARG A 192 -12.00 18.13 -7.71
N LYS A 193 -11.48 16.94 -7.98
CA LYS A 193 -10.13 16.78 -8.52
C LYS A 193 -9.01 17.48 -7.73
N HIS A 194 -9.10 17.61 -6.40
CA HIS A 194 -7.90 17.84 -5.62
C HIS A 194 -7.13 16.54 -5.62
N SER A 195 -6.10 16.50 -6.45
CA SER A 195 -5.04 15.49 -6.40
C SER A 195 -4.60 15.43 -4.94
N ASN A 196 -4.96 14.35 -4.24
CA ASN A 196 -4.51 14.05 -2.89
C ASN A 196 -3.04 13.58 -2.94
N ILE A 197 -2.21 14.29 -3.73
CA ILE A 197 -0.81 13.97 -3.99
C ILE A 197 -0.06 13.78 -2.69
N LYS A 198 -0.23 14.72 -1.73
CA LYS A 198 0.40 14.62 -0.41
C LYS A 198 0.04 13.32 0.31
N PHE A 199 -1.19 12.84 0.22
CA PHE A 199 -1.57 11.56 0.85
C PHE A 199 -0.86 10.37 0.21
N VAL A 200 -0.75 10.34 -1.12
CA VAL A 200 -0.01 9.29 -1.82
C VAL A 200 1.48 9.38 -1.51
N LEU A 201 2.05 10.59 -1.47
CA LEU A 201 3.46 10.79 -1.12
C LEU A 201 3.76 10.39 0.31
N ARG A 202 2.91 10.74 1.28
CA ARG A 202 3.01 10.27 2.67
C ARG A 202 2.90 8.76 2.77
N PHE A 203 1.99 8.14 2.01
CA PHE A 203 1.93 6.68 1.92
C PHE A 203 3.24 6.07 1.39
N LEU A 204 3.83 6.65 0.34
CA LEU A 204 5.10 6.19 -0.20
C LEU A 204 6.28 6.41 0.78
N LEU A 205 6.29 7.52 1.52
CA LEU A 205 7.26 7.77 2.59
C LEU A 205 7.19 6.67 3.65
N ARG A 206 5.98 6.33 4.12
CA ARG A 206 5.75 5.22 5.07
C ARG A 206 6.17 3.88 4.48
N LEU A 207 5.97 3.66 3.18
CA LEU A 207 6.43 2.46 2.50
C LEU A 207 7.97 2.35 2.44
N ARG A 208 8.73 3.46 2.44
CA ARG A 208 10.21 3.40 2.47
C ARG A 208 10.69 2.54 3.63
N ARG A 209 10.15 2.79 4.82
CA ARG A 209 10.45 2.05 6.03
C ARG A 209 10.08 0.57 5.91
N VAL A 210 8.85 0.28 5.50
CA VAL A 210 8.36 -1.11 5.35
C VAL A 210 9.21 -1.89 4.34
N ILE A 211 9.51 -1.28 3.19
CA ILE A 211 10.35 -1.88 2.15
C ILE A 211 11.74 -2.20 2.70
N LEU A 212 12.39 -1.26 3.40
CA LEU A 212 13.73 -1.48 3.95
C LEU A 212 13.73 -2.59 5.01
N GLN A 213 12.77 -2.57 5.93
CA GLN A 213 12.66 -3.55 7.00
C GLN A 213 12.37 -4.96 6.46
N ASP A 214 11.37 -5.08 5.58
CA ASP A 214 11.01 -6.36 4.98
C ASP A 214 12.12 -6.86 4.03
N ALA A 215 12.83 -5.96 3.34
CA ALA A 215 14.01 -6.32 2.55
C ALA A 215 15.17 -6.83 3.40
N ALA A 216 15.40 -6.25 4.59
CA ALA A 216 16.44 -6.70 5.51
C ALA A 216 16.17 -8.14 5.97
N ALA A 217 14.93 -8.42 6.38
CA ALA A 217 14.49 -9.77 6.75
C ALA A 217 14.56 -10.75 5.57
N TYR A 218 14.07 -10.33 4.40
CA TYR A 218 14.12 -11.12 3.18
C TYR A 218 15.57 -11.49 2.82
N LEU A 219 16.46 -10.51 2.68
CA LEU A 219 17.87 -10.74 2.34
C LEU A 219 18.63 -11.53 3.42
N TYR A 220 18.22 -11.46 4.67
CA TYR A 220 18.74 -12.34 5.72
C TYR A 220 18.36 -13.80 5.44
N LEU A 221 17.08 -14.08 5.17
CA LEU A 221 16.62 -15.42 4.79
C LEU A 221 17.28 -15.93 3.50
N LYS A 222 17.59 -15.03 2.56
CA LYS A 222 18.36 -15.37 1.35
C LYS A 222 19.71 -16.00 1.70
N SER A 223 20.41 -15.46 2.70
CA SER A 223 21.70 -16.00 3.14
C SER A 223 21.60 -17.43 3.70
N ILE A 224 20.43 -17.80 4.22
CA ILE A 224 20.14 -19.12 4.80
C ILE A 224 19.66 -20.11 3.73
N TYR A 225 18.75 -19.69 2.87
CA TYR A 225 18.05 -20.57 1.92
C TYR A 225 18.56 -20.49 0.48
N HIS A 226 19.54 -19.62 0.20
CA HIS A 226 20.25 -19.52 -1.09
C HIS A 226 19.38 -19.29 -2.33
N TYR A 227 18.23 -18.61 -2.20
CA TYR A 227 17.40 -18.26 -3.35
C TYR A 227 17.89 -16.98 -4.05
N GLU A 228 17.49 -16.79 -5.31
CA GLU A 228 17.81 -15.59 -6.08
C GLU A 228 16.93 -14.40 -5.67
N SER A 229 17.54 -13.23 -5.48
CA SER A 229 16.84 -12.01 -5.09
C SER A 229 17.07 -10.91 -6.12
N PRO A 230 16.01 -10.40 -6.76
CA PRO A 230 16.14 -9.34 -7.75
C PRO A 230 16.49 -7.98 -7.11
N LEU A 231 16.42 -7.85 -5.77
CA LEU A 231 16.66 -6.57 -5.09
C LEU A 231 18.11 -6.12 -5.21
N LEU A 232 19.06 -7.03 -4.97
CA LEU A 232 20.51 -6.73 -5.04
C LEU A 232 20.96 -6.43 -6.47
N GLU A 233 20.36 -7.10 -7.45
CA GLU A 233 20.67 -6.88 -8.87
C GLU A 233 20.09 -5.56 -9.39
N ARG A 234 18.85 -5.25 -9.01
CA ARG A 234 18.13 -4.09 -9.54
C ARG A 234 18.48 -2.79 -8.81
N LEU A 235 18.71 -2.85 -7.51
CA LEU A 235 18.96 -1.69 -6.66
C LEU A 235 20.20 -1.90 -5.77
N PRO A 236 21.39 -2.17 -6.37
CA PRO A 236 22.62 -2.42 -5.62
C PRO A 236 23.03 -1.24 -4.76
N ASN A 237 22.79 -0.01 -5.24
CA ASN A 237 23.13 1.21 -4.51
C ASN A 237 22.31 1.41 -3.24
N VAL A 238 21.18 0.70 -3.10
CA VAL A 238 20.37 0.71 -1.88
C VAL A 238 20.69 -0.53 -1.04
N PHE A 239 20.37 -1.71 -1.58
CA PHE A 239 20.40 -2.96 -0.80
C PHE A 239 21.78 -3.62 -0.69
N GLY A 240 22.76 -3.16 -1.48
CA GLY A 240 24.18 -3.50 -1.33
C GLY A 240 25.00 -2.37 -0.72
N SER A 241 24.35 -1.29 -0.24
CA SER A 241 25.06 -0.19 0.42
C SER A 241 25.51 -0.59 1.82
N LYS A 242 26.63 -0.01 2.26
CA LYS A 242 27.13 -0.19 3.63
C LYS A 242 26.09 0.21 4.70
N ALA A 243 25.35 1.28 4.45
CA ALA A 243 24.28 1.74 5.34
C ALA A 243 23.16 0.71 5.49
N PHE A 244 22.78 0.02 4.40
CA PHE A 244 21.79 -1.04 4.45
C PHE A 244 22.32 -2.31 5.13
N GLU A 245 23.57 -2.69 4.87
CA GLU A 245 24.21 -3.83 5.55
C GLU A 245 24.27 -3.66 7.06
N ASP A 246 24.59 -2.44 7.53
CA ASP A 246 24.66 -2.16 8.96
C ASP A 246 23.26 -2.16 9.58
N PHE A 247 22.26 -1.55 8.90
CA PHE A 247 20.85 -1.66 9.31
C PHE A 247 20.34 -3.11 9.35
N GLN A 248 20.75 -3.95 8.40
CA GLN A 248 20.35 -5.36 8.37
C GLN A 248 20.86 -6.14 9.59
N LYS A 249 22.08 -5.84 10.05
CA LYS A 249 22.65 -6.47 11.25
C LYS A 249 21.92 -6.10 12.52
N ASP A 250 21.37 -4.89 12.58
CA ASP A 250 20.59 -4.43 13.74
C ASP A 250 19.22 -5.12 13.82
N ILE A 251 18.67 -5.57 12.68
CA ILE A 251 17.38 -6.28 12.60
C ILE A 251 17.49 -7.79 12.84
N ALA A 252 18.58 -8.41 12.38
CA ALA A 252 18.76 -9.87 12.35
C ALA A 252 19.03 -10.47 13.74
#